data_AF-A0A3B4FQ95-F1
#
_entry.id   AF-A0A3B4FQ95-F1
#
_cell.length_a   1.000
_cell.length_b   1.000
_cell.length_c   1.000
_cell.angle_alpha   90.00
_cell.angle_beta   90.00
_cell.angle_gamma   90.00
#
_symmetry.space_group_name_H-M   'P 1'
#
loop_
_entity.id
_entity.type
_entity.pdbx_description
1 polymer ?
#
loop_
_entity_poly.entity_id
_entity_poly.type
_entity_poly.pdbx_seq_one_letter_code
_entity_poly.pdbx_strand_id
1 'polypeptide(L)'
;MMAGSTAEEKTFRRFLELFIREMRMPLQEGDPLPMRPLSDLVSEDEVEGECLDLCLQHLYKYNCPCSLAAALARATADSLLQTDLSIHHLNKTVEDGADPLPQMESVKLARLVFNRLFETCCLWLKELPFRRRPQPYYETSIHAIKNMRRKMEDKHIIIPDFNTLFNIQDQEEQAFFAVFDGHGGVDAAIYAANHLHVNLVRQESFSQDPSEALCRAFKLTDERFVKKASRENLRCGTTGVVTFLRGRTLYVAWLGDSQVILVRKGQVVELMKPHKPDREDEKQRIEALGGCVIWFGTWRVNGSLSVSRAIGDSEHKPYICGDADHGIFPLDGSEDYLILACDGFWDTVNPDEAVRVVSDHLQENAGDTTMVAHKLVASARDAGSSDNITVIVVFLRDPRSPPPTSTEEEEEGVVEGEVADEEEVAEVEEEEQEEEEQEEEDEAVRVERDGGEGGSNADNGGKSRGGWPLQQCSAPADLGYEDRTDSFTDRTSLSLLGPSLEGRISLTRGSFGLNPDLFAASHIFRERALRRRSCVPLQESSISSFTDPLWPHTAMLLGQAVRRSRKLGYGSRRWGRRLPSRSRELLGLLPSGPLLPHMQRYSNRKSEVAVPQLPHDATI
;
A
#
# COMPACT_ATOMS: atom_id res chain seq x y z
N MET A 1 32.90 -4.88 -7.15
CA MET A 1 31.95 -4.74 -6.01
C MET A 1 32.40 -3.79 -4.90
N MET A 2 33.71 -3.64 -4.58
CA MET A 2 34.16 -2.78 -3.46
C MET A 2 33.93 -1.26 -3.63
N ALA A 3 33.88 -0.73 -4.86
CA ALA A 3 33.71 0.71 -5.09
C ALA A 3 32.30 1.24 -4.78
N GLY A 4 31.25 0.43 -5.02
CA GLY A 4 29.85 0.82 -4.80
C GLY A 4 29.49 0.99 -3.32
N SER A 5 30.00 0.11 -2.45
CA SER A 5 29.75 0.14 -1.00
C SER A 5 30.25 1.43 -0.34
N THR A 6 31.39 1.98 -0.81
CA THR A 6 31.96 3.22 -0.23
C THR A 6 31.22 4.50 -0.63
N ALA A 7 30.55 4.52 -1.79
CA ALA A 7 29.77 5.68 -2.24
C ALA A 7 28.40 5.75 -1.54
N GLU A 8 27.77 4.59 -1.34
CA GLU A 8 26.52 4.47 -0.62
C GLU A 8 26.70 4.81 0.87
N GLU A 9 27.75 4.31 1.52
CA GLU A 9 28.06 4.67 2.92
C GLU A 9 28.23 6.18 3.10
N LYS A 10 28.93 6.85 2.16
CA LYS A 10 29.05 8.32 2.17
C LYS A 10 27.69 9.01 2.04
N THR A 11 26.79 8.46 1.23
CA THR A 11 25.43 8.98 1.05
C THR A 11 24.63 8.84 2.35
N PHE A 12 24.70 7.69 3.01
CA PHE A 12 24.02 7.46 4.30
C PHE A 12 24.57 8.36 5.40
N ARG A 13 25.89 8.48 5.53
CA ARG A 13 26.51 9.41 6.49
C ARG A 13 26.09 10.85 6.22
N ARG A 14 26.08 11.26 4.95
CA ARG A 14 25.65 12.61 4.56
C ARG A 14 24.18 12.86 4.91
N PHE A 15 23.30 11.88 4.67
CA PHE A 15 21.91 11.97 5.09
C PHE A 15 21.81 12.14 6.61
N LEU A 16 22.48 11.28 7.39
CA LEU A 16 22.45 11.33 8.86
C LEU A 16 22.92 12.69 9.40
N GLU A 17 24.02 13.25 8.86
CA GLU A 17 24.50 14.58 9.23
C GLU A 17 23.45 15.68 9.02
N LEU A 18 22.79 15.67 7.86
CA LEU A 18 21.78 16.67 7.51
C LEU A 18 20.51 16.50 8.34
N PHE A 19 20.05 15.25 8.48
CA PHE A 19 18.86 14.89 9.25
C PHE A 19 19.02 15.28 10.73
N ILE A 20 20.13 14.90 11.37
CA ILE A 20 20.41 15.24 12.77
C ILE A 20 20.48 16.76 12.97
N ARG A 21 21.06 17.51 12.03
CA ARG A 21 21.17 18.97 12.12
C ARG A 21 19.82 19.68 12.05
N GLU A 22 18.88 19.14 11.28
CA GLU A 22 17.55 19.72 11.11
C GLU A 22 16.64 19.45 12.32
N MET A 23 16.92 18.37 13.05
CA MET A 23 16.10 17.88 14.15
C MET A 23 16.33 18.69 15.45
N ARG A 24 15.25 19.19 16.04
CA ARG A 24 15.25 19.86 17.36
C ARG A 24 14.94 18.83 18.46
N MET A 25 15.97 18.16 18.95
CA MET A 25 15.85 17.02 19.86
C MET A 25 16.72 17.21 21.12
N PRO A 26 16.39 16.56 22.26
CA PRO A 26 15.24 15.69 22.49
C PRO A 26 13.94 16.49 22.68
N LEU A 27 12.83 15.97 22.15
CA LEU A 27 11.49 16.52 22.37
C LEU A 27 11.11 16.38 23.84
N GLN A 28 10.78 17.50 24.47
CA GLN A 28 10.25 17.59 25.83
C GLN A 28 8.73 17.44 25.84
N GLU A 29 8.18 17.28 27.04
CA GLU A 29 6.73 17.32 27.25
C GLU A 29 6.18 18.70 26.84
N GLY A 30 5.14 18.71 25.99
CA GLY A 30 4.56 19.94 25.43
C GLY A 30 5.16 20.40 24.10
N ASP A 31 6.34 19.90 23.71
CA ASP A 31 6.89 20.21 22.38
C ASP A 31 5.98 19.67 21.27
N PRO A 32 5.80 20.43 20.16
CA PRO A 32 5.04 19.96 19.02
C PRO A 32 5.72 18.75 18.40
N LEU A 33 4.94 17.70 18.14
CA LEU A 33 5.44 16.50 17.49
C LEU A 33 5.64 16.74 15.99
N PRO A 34 6.67 16.15 15.36
CA PRO A 34 6.84 16.17 13.91
C PRO A 34 5.61 15.69 13.14
N MET A 35 4.91 14.69 13.70
CA MET A 35 3.65 14.16 13.20
C MET A 35 2.76 13.81 14.39
N ARG A 36 1.47 14.13 14.28
CA ARG A 36 0.49 13.83 15.32
C ARG A 36 -0.13 12.44 15.03
N PRO A 37 -0.09 11.51 15.99
CA PRO A 37 -0.87 10.28 15.88
C PRO A 37 -2.36 10.59 15.70
N LEU A 38 -3.05 9.72 14.96
CA LEU A 38 -4.47 9.92 14.64
C LEU A 38 -5.40 9.39 15.74
N SER A 39 -5.00 8.30 16.40
CA SER A 39 -5.70 7.80 17.58
C SER A 39 -5.08 8.38 18.85
N ASP A 40 -5.91 8.66 19.86
CA ASP A 40 -5.46 9.15 21.16
C ASP A 40 -4.73 8.07 21.97
N LEU A 41 -5.10 6.80 21.76
CA LEU A 41 -4.63 5.66 22.53
C LEU A 41 -4.07 4.57 21.62
N VAL A 42 -3.03 3.91 22.13
CA VAL A 42 -2.38 2.78 21.47
C VAL A 42 -2.25 1.63 22.46
N SER A 43 -2.59 0.41 22.03
CA SER A 43 -2.34 -0.81 22.82
C SER A 43 -0.97 -1.41 22.55
N GLU A 44 -0.46 -2.24 23.46
CA GLU A 44 0.87 -2.85 23.34
C GLU A 44 1.08 -3.59 22.02
N ASP A 45 0.05 -4.27 21.52
CA ASP A 45 0.10 -5.02 20.27
C ASP A 45 0.16 -4.13 19.01
N GLU A 46 -0.10 -2.83 19.15
CA GLU A 46 -0.02 -1.81 18.10
C GLU A 46 1.35 -1.08 18.11
N VAL A 47 2.11 -1.16 19.21
CA VAL A 47 3.35 -0.35 19.40
C VAL A 47 4.37 -0.55 18.28
N GLU A 48 4.59 -1.80 17.84
CA GLU A 48 5.57 -2.08 16.79
C GLU A 48 5.17 -1.43 15.45
N GLY A 49 3.92 -1.60 15.02
CA GLY A 49 3.42 -1.01 13.78
C GLY A 49 3.42 0.52 13.82
N GLU A 50 2.95 1.12 14.91
CA GLU A 50 2.97 2.58 15.09
C GLU A 50 4.41 3.13 15.10
N CYS A 51 5.36 2.42 15.73
CA CYS A 51 6.75 2.84 15.76
C CYS A 51 7.39 2.82 14.36
N LEU A 52 7.19 1.74 13.60
CA LEU A 52 7.71 1.62 12.24
C LEU A 52 7.12 2.69 11.33
N ASP A 53 5.80 2.89 11.37
CA ASP A 53 5.10 3.90 10.56
C ASP A 53 5.60 5.32 10.87
N LEU A 54 5.65 5.71 12.15
CA LEU A 54 6.14 7.02 12.58
C LEU A 54 7.60 7.26 12.16
N CYS A 55 8.46 6.23 12.22
CA CYS A 55 9.84 6.35 11.77
C CYS A 55 9.91 6.52 10.25
N LEU A 56 9.26 5.63 9.50
CA LEU A 56 9.32 5.62 8.05
C LEU A 56 8.76 6.91 7.45
N GLN A 57 7.55 7.33 7.83
CA GLN A 57 6.95 8.58 7.36
C GLN A 57 7.87 9.79 7.63
N HIS A 58 8.47 9.84 8.82
CA HIS A 58 9.34 10.94 9.19
C HIS A 58 10.66 10.94 8.40
N LEU A 59 11.31 9.79 8.23
CA LEU A 59 12.54 9.66 7.45
C LEU A 59 12.30 9.97 5.97
N TYR A 60 11.20 9.49 5.43
CA TYR A 60 10.78 9.70 4.05
C TYR A 60 10.44 11.16 3.73
N LYS A 61 9.92 11.93 4.70
CA LYS A 61 9.76 13.39 4.58
C LYS A 61 11.08 14.12 4.28
N TYR A 62 12.22 13.54 4.67
CA TYR A 62 13.56 14.07 4.41
C TYR A 62 14.31 13.36 3.27
N ASN A 63 13.60 12.57 2.46
CA ASN A 63 14.17 11.78 1.37
C ASN A 63 15.26 10.79 1.84
N CYS A 64 15.04 10.15 2.99
CA CYS A 64 15.91 9.07 3.44
C CYS A 64 15.91 7.92 2.42
N PRO A 65 17.08 7.39 2.00
CA PRO A 65 17.14 6.20 1.17
C PRO A 65 16.38 5.03 1.83
N CYS A 66 15.56 4.30 1.05
CA CYS A 66 14.63 3.28 1.57
C CYS A 66 15.30 2.22 2.44
N SER A 67 16.47 1.71 2.04
CA SER A 67 17.22 0.72 2.81
C SER A 67 17.72 1.27 4.16
N LEU A 68 18.15 2.55 4.19
CA LEU A 68 18.55 3.21 5.44
C LEU A 68 17.34 3.51 6.31
N ALA A 69 16.21 3.91 5.71
CA ALA A 69 14.97 4.17 6.42
C ALA A 69 14.45 2.91 7.12
N ALA A 70 14.40 1.79 6.40
CA ALA A 70 14.02 0.49 6.95
C ALA A 70 14.93 0.08 8.12
N ALA A 71 16.24 0.21 7.95
CA ALA A 71 17.22 -0.16 8.96
C ALA A 71 17.10 0.71 10.24
N LEU A 72 16.95 2.03 10.09
CA LEU A 72 16.76 2.96 11.21
C LEU A 72 15.43 2.75 11.92
N ALA A 73 14.34 2.54 11.16
CA ALA A 73 13.02 2.26 11.72
C ALA A 73 13.05 0.97 12.55
N ARG A 74 13.65 -0.10 12.02
CA ARG A 74 13.81 -1.37 12.73
C ARG A 74 14.66 -1.23 13.99
N ALA A 75 15.83 -0.59 13.90
CA ALA A 75 16.69 -0.39 15.05
C ALA A 75 16.01 0.45 16.15
N THR A 76 15.23 1.45 15.75
CA THR A 76 14.44 2.27 16.68
C THR A 76 13.35 1.43 17.35
N ALA A 77 12.60 0.64 16.59
CA ALA A 77 11.57 -0.26 17.11
C ALA A 77 12.14 -1.33 18.05
N ASP A 78 13.29 -1.93 17.72
CA ASP A 78 13.98 -2.88 18.60
C ASP A 78 14.39 -2.25 19.93
N SER A 79 14.97 -1.05 19.88
CA SER A 79 15.33 -0.32 21.10
C SER A 79 14.11 0.03 21.95
N LEU A 80 12.98 0.34 21.31
CA LEU A 80 11.74 0.69 21.98
C LEU A 80 11.09 -0.53 22.65
N LEU A 81 10.97 -1.63 21.92
CA LEU A 81 10.36 -2.88 22.40
C LEU A 81 11.17 -3.56 23.51
N GLN A 82 12.45 -3.22 23.67
CA GLN A 82 13.29 -3.65 24.80
C GLN A 82 13.13 -2.77 26.04
N THR A 83 12.49 -1.60 25.93
CA THR A 83 12.23 -0.72 27.08
C THR A 83 10.98 -1.19 27.82
N ASP A 84 10.93 -0.99 29.14
CA ASP A 84 9.71 -1.21 29.93
C ASP A 84 8.68 -0.12 29.63
N LEU A 85 7.72 -0.42 28.75
CA LEU A 85 6.63 0.50 28.40
C LEU A 85 5.51 0.52 29.43
N SER A 86 5.52 -0.38 30.42
CA SER A 86 4.44 -0.47 31.41
C SER A 86 4.31 0.78 32.28
N ILE A 87 5.41 1.53 32.43
CA ILE A 87 5.44 2.83 33.10
C ILE A 87 4.57 3.89 32.42
N HIS A 88 4.23 3.69 31.14
CA HIS A 88 3.41 4.58 30.34
C HIS A 88 1.95 4.11 30.22
N HIS A 89 1.60 2.98 30.84
CA HIS A 89 0.24 2.46 30.81
C HIS A 89 -0.72 3.34 31.60
N LEU A 90 -1.89 3.55 31.03
CA LEU A 90 -3.00 4.23 31.67
C LEU A 90 -3.68 3.29 32.65
N ASN A 91 -3.70 3.67 33.93
CA ASN A 91 -4.51 3.01 34.95
C ASN A 91 -5.98 3.38 34.75
N LYS A 92 -6.73 2.67 33.91
CA LYS A 92 -8.20 2.80 33.85
C LYS A 92 -8.84 1.93 34.94
N THR A 93 -9.59 2.56 35.84
CA THR A 93 -10.56 1.85 36.69
C THR A 93 -11.65 1.27 35.80
N VAL A 94 -11.79 -0.06 35.83
CA VAL A 94 -12.74 -0.82 35.03
C VAL A 94 -14.18 -0.43 35.41
N GLU A 95 -14.78 0.49 34.67
CA GLU A 95 -16.23 0.52 34.51
C GLU A 95 -16.54 -0.07 33.13
N ASP A 96 -17.34 -1.14 33.13
CA ASP A 96 -17.80 -1.93 31.98
C ASP A 96 -16.77 -2.79 31.24
N GLY A 97 -16.63 -4.03 31.70
CA GLY A 97 -16.63 -5.29 30.91
C GLY A 97 -15.69 -5.48 29.71
N ALA A 98 -14.92 -4.49 29.29
CA ALA A 98 -13.99 -4.56 28.17
C ALA A 98 -12.62 -5.03 28.66
N ASP A 99 -12.05 -5.97 27.90
CA ASP A 99 -10.75 -6.57 28.17
C ASP A 99 -9.68 -5.47 28.34
N PRO A 100 -9.04 -5.33 29.51
CA PRO A 100 -8.14 -4.22 29.79
C PRO A 100 -6.77 -4.54 29.20
N LEU A 101 -6.68 -4.55 27.86
CA LEU A 101 -5.37 -4.47 27.22
C LEU A 101 -4.70 -3.19 27.69
N PRO A 102 -3.44 -3.24 28.15
CA PRO A 102 -2.74 -2.04 28.56
C PRO A 102 -2.68 -1.04 27.39
N GLN A 103 -3.10 0.19 27.67
CA GLN A 103 -3.10 1.29 26.69
C GLN A 103 -2.17 2.40 27.16
N MET A 104 -1.53 3.08 26.22
CA MET A 104 -0.77 4.31 26.47
C MET A 104 -1.26 5.43 25.57
N GLU A 105 -0.95 6.67 25.92
CA GLU A 105 -1.24 7.82 25.06
C GLU A 105 -0.36 7.79 23.81
N SER A 106 -0.96 7.83 22.63
CA SER A 106 -0.23 7.77 21.36
C SER A 106 0.76 8.93 21.22
N VAL A 107 0.42 10.12 21.74
CA VAL A 107 1.32 11.29 21.76
C VAL A 107 2.58 11.04 22.60
N LYS A 108 2.48 10.29 23.70
CA LYS A 108 3.64 9.90 24.52
C LYS A 108 4.49 8.87 23.79
N LEU A 109 3.87 7.87 23.16
CA LEU A 109 4.56 6.89 22.33
C LEU A 109 5.33 7.58 21.19
N ALA A 110 4.66 8.46 20.43
CA ALA A 110 5.29 9.15 19.31
C ALA A 110 6.50 10.00 19.74
N ARG A 111 6.41 10.69 20.88
CA ARG A 111 7.55 11.43 21.44
C ARG A 111 8.73 10.50 21.74
N LEU A 112 8.45 9.36 22.36
CA LEU A 112 9.46 8.35 22.67
C LEU A 112 10.10 7.80 21.39
N VAL A 113 9.30 7.49 20.37
CA VAL A 113 9.76 7.02 19.05
C VAL A 113 10.70 8.04 18.42
N PHE A 114 10.33 9.32 18.32
CA PHE A 114 11.19 10.33 17.70
C PHE A 114 12.49 10.55 18.47
N ASN A 115 12.43 10.57 19.80
CA ASN A 115 13.63 10.65 20.64
C ASN A 115 14.57 9.46 20.40
N ARG A 116 14.04 8.23 20.36
CA ARG A 116 14.80 7.02 20.06
C ARG A 116 15.36 7.00 18.65
N LEU A 117 14.61 7.47 17.66
CA LEU A 117 15.08 7.59 16.28
C LEU A 117 16.28 8.53 16.19
N PHE A 118 16.20 9.70 16.84
CA PHE A 118 17.31 10.65 16.89
C PHE A 118 18.55 10.07 17.57
N GLU A 119 18.39 9.39 18.70
CA GLU A 119 19.48 8.67 19.39
C GLU A 119 20.14 7.63 18.46
N THR A 120 19.32 6.83 17.77
CA THR A 120 19.77 5.81 16.82
C THR A 120 20.58 6.44 15.67
N CYS A 121 20.06 7.51 15.06
CA CYS A 121 20.78 8.27 14.03
C CYS A 121 22.13 8.79 14.53
N CYS A 122 22.18 9.33 15.77
CA CYS A 122 23.43 9.83 16.36
C CYS A 122 24.47 8.73 16.59
N LEU A 123 24.03 7.54 17.01
CA LEU A 123 24.91 6.38 17.16
C LEU A 123 25.44 5.93 15.79
N TRP A 124 24.57 5.85 14.80
CA TRP A 124 24.89 5.36 13.45
C TRP A 124 25.77 6.33 12.65
N LEU A 125 25.72 7.62 12.96
CA LEU A 125 26.65 8.60 12.39
C LEU A 125 28.10 8.33 12.84
N LYS A 126 28.30 7.85 14.08
CA LYS A 126 29.63 7.49 14.60
C LYS A 126 30.11 6.19 13.97
N GLU A 127 29.28 5.16 14.04
CA GLU A 127 29.57 3.83 13.53
C GLU A 127 28.33 3.30 12.82
N LEU A 128 28.40 3.13 11.50
CA LEU A 128 27.29 2.64 10.70
C LEU A 128 27.32 1.10 10.73
N PRO A 129 26.43 0.42 11.48
CA PRO A 129 26.43 -1.04 11.56
C PRO A 129 25.79 -1.69 10.31
N PHE A 130 25.18 -0.87 9.46
CA PHE A 130 24.34 -1.31 8.36
C PHE A 130 25.16 -1.59 7.11
N ARG A 131 25.00 -2.79 6.56
CA ARG A 131 25.42 -3.13 5.20
C ARG A 131 24.20 -3.58 4.41
N ARG A 132 23.93 -2.87 3.32
CA ARG A 132 22.83 -3.18 2.43
C ARG A 132 23.06 -4.52 1.73
N ARG A 133 22.01 -5.32 1.61
CA ARG A 133 21.98 -6.52 0.76
C ARG A 133 21.65 -6.12 -0.69
N PRO A 134 22.22 -6.78 -1.70
CA PRO A 134 21.77 -6.60 -3.08
C PRO A 134 20.27 -6.85 -3.16
N GLN A 135 19.51 -5.86 -3.61
CA GLN A 135 18.06 -5.96 -3.73
C GLN A 135 17.66 -6.21 -5.18
N PRO A 136 16.60 -6.99 -5.41
CA PRO A 136 15.95 -7.04 -6.71
C PRO A 136 15.45 -5.64 -7.11
N TYR A 137 15.25 -5.45 -8.41
CA TYR A 137 14.72 -4.20 -8.94
C TYR A 137 13.22 -4.11 -8.63
N TYR A 138 12.87 -3.25 -7.69
CA TYR A 138 11.48 -2.92 -7.31
C TYR A 138 11.27 -1.41 -7.34
N GLU A 139 11.61 -0.78 -8.46
CA GLU A 139 11.32 0.64 -8.65
C GLU A 139 9.80 0.84 -8.62
N THR A 140 9.34 1.85 -7.89
CA THR A 140 7.90 2.07 -7.67
C THR A 140 7.49 3.47 -8.09
N SER A 141 6.39 3.56 -8.82
CA SER A 141 5.66 4.80 -9.06
C SER A 141 4.36 4.74 -8.26
N ILE A 142 4.05 5.79 -7.51
CA ILE A 142 2.86 5.85 -6.66
C ILE A 142 2.20 7.21 -6.81
N HIS A 143 0.88 7.20 -7.00
CA HIS A 143 0.11 8.43 -6.94
C HIS A 143 -1.24 8.17 -6.26
N ALA A 144 -1.57 9.03 -5.29
CA ALA A 144 -2.77 8.91 -4.48
C ALA A 144 -3.42 10.30 -4.33
N ILE A 145 -4.69 10.42 -4.67
CA ILE A 145 -5.42 11.69 -4.63
C ILE A 145 -6.81 11.52 -4.02
N LYS A 146 -7.22 12.56 -3.29
CA LYS A 146 -8.59 12.69 -2.78
C LYS A 146 -9.64 12.81 -3.90
N ASN A 147 -9.23 13.41 -5.02
CA ASN A 147 -10.08 13.73 -6.17
C ASN A 147 -11.35 14.50 -5.74
N MET A 148 -12.56 14.00 -6.06
CA MET A 148 -13.83 14.69 -5.78
C MET A 148 -14.43 14.37 -4.40
N ARG A 149 -13.85 13.42 -3.65
CA ARG A 149 -14.32 13.07 -2.31
C ARG A 149 -13.98 14.17 -1.29
N ARG A 150 -14.70 14.16 -0.16
CA ARG A 150 -14.49 15.13 0.93
C ARG A 150 -13.23 14.82 1.74
N LYS A 151 -12.87 13.54 1.85
CA LYS A 151 -11.74 13.02 2.61
C LYS A 151 -10.95 12.05 1.73
N MET A 152 -9.66 11.90 2.04
CA MET A 152 -8.81 10.85 1.50
C MET A 152 -8.83 9.71 2.51
N GLU A 153 -9.57 8.65 2.19
CA GLU A 153 -9.78 7.49 3.05
C GLU A 153 -8.88 6.31 2.63
N ASP A 154 -8.33 6.33 1.42
CA ASP A 154 -7.31 5.36 0.99
C ASP A 154 -5.99 5.50 1.76
N LYS A 155 -5.32 4.35 1.92
CA LYS A 155 -3.93 4.23 2.34
C LYS A 155 -3.19 3.25 1.45
N HIS A 156 -1.87 3.38 1.43
CA HIS A 156 -0.97 2.46 0.75
C HIS A 156 0.30 2.26 1.55
N ILE A 157 1.00 1.17 1.27
CA ILE A 157 2.30 0.88 1.87
C ILE A 157 3.25 0.27 0.83
N ILE A 158 4.52 0.69 0.90
CA ILE A 158 5.59 0.29 -0.02
C ILE A 158 6.81 -0.07 0.83
N ILE A 159 7.11 -1.36 0.89
CA ILE A 159 8.25 -1.92 1.64
C ILE A 159 9.10 -2.75 0.67
N PRO A 160 10.01 -2.12 -0.09
CA PRO A 160 10.87 -2.82 -1.04
C PRO A 160 11.96 -3.65 -0.36
N ASP A 161 12.25 -3.37 0.92
CA ASP A 161 13.27 -4.03 1.74
C ASP A 161 12.64 -4.62 3.01
N PHE A 162 11.80 -5.64 2.83
CA PHE A 162 11.07 -6.26 3.93
C PHE A 162 12.02 -6.96 4.91
N ASN A 163 13.09 -7.56 4.39
CA ASN A 163 14.10 -8.25 5.20
C ASN A 163 14.77 -7.31 6.20
N THR A 164 15.23 -6.14 5.75
CA THR A 164 15.87 -5.17 6.65
C THR A 164 14.86 -4.59 7.65
N LEU A 165 13.63 -4.29 7.20
CA LEU A 165 12.60 -3.76 8.09
C LEU A 165 12.24 -4.73 9.23
N PHE A 166 12.44 -6.04 9.05
CA PHE A 166 12.11 -7.06 10.04
C PHE A 166 13.28 -7.91 10.53
N ASN A 167 14.52 -7.50 10.24
CA ASN A 167 15.75 -8.23 10.59
C ASN A 167 15.75 -9.71 10.12
N ILE A 168 15.16 -10.01 8.96
CA ILE A 168 15.12 -11.37 8.40
C ILE A 168 16.42 -11.63 7.66
N GLN A 169 17.20 -12.61 8.12
CA GLN A 169 18.53 -12.90 7.58
C GLN A 169 18.64 -14.20 6.81
N ASP A 170 17.77 -15.17 7.12
CA ASP A 170 17.80 -16.58 6.74
C ASP A 170 16.76 -16.94 5.68
N GLN A 171 16.21 -15.94 5.00
CA GLN A 171 15.25 -16.11 3.90
C GLN A 171 15.69 -15.31 2.68
N GLU A 172 15.09 -15.63 1.53
CA GLU A 172 15.25 -14.86 0.31
C GLU A 172 14.84 -13.39 0.50
N GLU A 173 15.23 -12.56 -0.47
CA GLU A 173 14.84 -11.16 -0.51
C GLU A 173 13.33 -11.04 -0.68
N GLN A 174 12.73 -10.15 0.11
CA GLN A 174 11.29 -9.98 0.22
C GLN A 174 10.87 -8.52 0.09
N ALA A 175 9.71 -8.31 -0.52
CA ALA A 175 9.09 -7.00 -0.65
C ALA A 175 7.58 -7.10 -0.41
N PHE A 176 6.99 -6.03 0.12
CA PHE A 176 5.57 -5.95 0.46
C PHE A 176 4.99 -4.63 -0.06
N PHE A 177 3.91 -4.72 -0.83
CA PHE A 177 3.19 -3.57 -1.35
C PHE A 177 1.70 -3.79 -1.14
N ALA A 178 0.97 -2.76 -0.73
CA ALA A 178 -0.47 -2.87 -0.55
C ALA A 178 -1.22 -1.55 -0.75
N VAL A 179 -2.48 -1.68 -1.16
CA VAL A 179 -3.49 -0.60 -1.23
C VAL A 179 -4.66 -0.98 -0.33
N PHE A 180 -5.14 -0.02 0.44
CA PHE A 180 -6.28 -0.12 1.34
C PHE A 180 -7.24 1.00 1.03
N ASP A 181 -8.39 0.69 0.44
CA ASP A 181 -9.47 1.65 0.18
C ASP A 181 -10.36 1.73 1.41
N GLY A 182 -10.45 2.90 2.04
CA GLY A 182 -11.17 3.10 3.28
C GLY A 182 -12.58 3.65 3.04
N HIS A 183 -13.54 3.19 3.83
CA HIS A 183 -14.91 3.72 3.78
C HIS A 183 -15.48 3.96 5.18
N GLY A 184 -16.31 5.00 5.31
CA GLY A 184 -16.92 5.37 6.59
C GLY A 184 -15.93 5.97 7.60
N GLY A 185 -14.72 6.32 7.16
CA GLY A 185 -13.59 6.79 7.95
C GLY A 185 -12.27 6.18 7.47
N VAL A 186 -11.16 6.86 7.74
CA VAL A 186 -9.81 6.44 7.28
C VAL A 186 -9.12 5.48 8.26
N ASP A 187 -9.64 5.34 9.49
CA ASP A 187 -8.96 4.64 10.59
C ASP A 187 -8.69 3.16 10.29
N ALA A 188 -9.60 2.47 9.59
CA ALA A 188 -9.41 1.07 9.19
C ALA A 188 -8.25 0.91 8.20
N ALA A 189 -8.17 1.80 7.19
CA ALA A 189 -7.11 1.80 6.19
C ALA A 189 -5.75 2.12 6.81
N ILE A 190 -5.69 3.08 7.75
CA ILE A 190 -4.47 3.39 8.52
C ILE A 190 -4.05 2.17 9.34
N TYR A 191 -4.99 1.57 10.05
CA TYR A 191 -4.69 0.42 10.89
C TYR A 191 -4.15 -0.75 10.06
N ALA A 192 -4.77 -1.05 8.91
CA ALA A 192 -4.29 -2.08 8.01
C ALA A 192 -2.88 -1.75 7.47
N ALA A 193 -2.63 -0.52 7.05
CA ALA A 193 -1.31 -0.08 6.60
C ALA A 193 -0.23 -0.24 7.68
N ASN A 194 -0.52 0.17 8.92
CA ASN A 194 0.44 0.14 10.02
C ASN A 194 0.71 -1.26 10.57
N HIS A 195 -0.29 -2.16 10.53
CA HIS A 195 -0.23 -3.40 11.34
C HIS A 195 -0.25 -4.69 10.52
N LEU A 196 -0.76 -4.70 9.27
CA LEU A 196 -0.90 -5.95 8.52
C LEU A 196 0.44 -6.64 8.22
N HIS A 197 1.44 -5.86 7.82
CA HIS A 197 2.79 -6.35 7.50
C HIS A 197 3.55 -6.84 8.76
N VAL A 198 3.29 -6.22 9.92
CA VAL A 198 3.78 -6.68 11.23
C VAL A 198 3.08 -7.99 11.61
N ASN A 199 1.76 -8.07 11.46
CA ASN A 199 0.99 -9.27 11.77
C ASN A 199 1.39 -10.45 10.86
N LEU A 200 1.81 -10.19 9.62
CA LEU A 200 2.32 -11.19 8.68
C LEU A 200 3.61 -11.84 9.18
N VAL A 201 4.65 -11.05 9.46
CA VAL A 201 5.96 -11.60 9.85
C VAL A 201 5.92 -12.34 11.18
N ARG A 202 4.93 -12.04 12.03
CA ARG A 202 4.71 -12.69 13.33
C ARG A 202 3.92 -14.00 13.24
N GLN A 203 3.40 -14.38 12.07
CA GLN A 203 2.74 -15.67 11.91
C GLN A 203 3.73 -16.83 11.99
N GLU A 204 3.33 -17.91 12.67
CA GLU A 204 4.13 -19.14 12.74
C GLU A 204 4.38 -19.75 11.36
N SER A 205 3.40 -19.64 10.45
CA SER A 205 3.50 -20.12 9.08
C SER A 205 4.35 -19.23 8.17
N PHE A 206 4.74 -18.02 8.57
CA PHE A 206 5.40 -17.04 7.71
C PHE A 206 6.61 -17.60 6.93
N SER A 207 7.42 -18.42 7.58
CA SER A 207 8.63 -18.98 6.95
C SER A 207 8.32 -20.08 5.93
N GLN A 208 7.28 -20.88 6.14
CA GLN A 208 7.01 -22.09 5.35
C GLN A 208 5.87 -21.91 4.36
N ASP A 209 4.87 -21.13 4.73
CA ASP A 209 3.67 -20.87 3.94
C ASP A 209 3.27 -19.40 4.08
N PRO A 210 3.87 -18.51 3.26
CA PRO A 210 3.51 -17.09 3.24
C PRO A 210 2.05 -16.84 2.86
N SER A 211 1.46 -17.74 2.09
CA SER A 211 0.09 -17.62 1.60
C SER A 211 -0.91 -17.76 2.74
N GLU A 212 -0.78 -18.84 3.52
CA GLU A 212 -1.55 -19.04 4.75
C GLU A 212 -1.24 -17.96 5.79
N ALA A 213 0.04 -17.56 5.91
CA ALA A 213 0.43 -16.48 6.80
C ALA A 213 -0.27 -15.14 6.46
N LEU A 214 -0.42 -14.82 5.17
CA LEU A 214 -1.15 -13.63 4.72
C LEU A 214 -2.63 -13.70 5.13
N CYS A 215 -3.32 -14.82 4.86
CA CYS A 215 -4.72 -14.98 5.26
C CYS A 215 -4.90 -14.83 6.78
N ARG A 216 -4.01 -15.44 7.59
CA ARG A 216 -4.03 -15.28 9.05
C ARG A 216 -3.72 -13.86 9.48
N ALA A 217 -2.80 -13.16 8.81
CA ALA A 217 -2.48 -11.78 9.11
C ALA A 217 -3.66 -10.85 8.84
N PHE A 218 -4.38 -11.04 7.72
CA PHE A 218 -5.61 -10.30 7.42
C PHE A 218 -6.67 -10.49 8.50
N LYS A 219 -6.94 -11.76 8.86
CA LYS A 219 -7.89 -12.09 9.90
C LYS A 219 -7.52 -11.51 11.26
N LEU A 220 -6.27 -11.63 11.67
CA LEU A 220 -5.77 -11.05 12.93
C LEU A 220 -5.87 -9.52 12.92
N THR A 221 -5.58 -8.89 11.78
CA THR A 221 -5.70 -7.43 11.63
C THR A 221 -7.15 -6.98 11.75
N ASP A 222 -8.09 -7.70 11.13
CA ASP A 222 -9.54 -7.46 11.29
C ASP A 222 -9.99 -7.62 12.75
N GLU A 223 -9.63 -8.73 13.40
CA GLU A 223 -9.99 -9.01 14.79
C GLU A 223 -9.48 -7.93 15.76
N ARG A 224 -8.23 -7.47 15.58
CA ARG A 224 -7.66 -6.39 16.39
C ARG A 224 -8.31 -5.05 16.08
N PHE A 225 -8.55 -4.74 14.81
CA PHE A 225 -9.21 -3.49 14.44
C PHE A 225 -10.66 -3.43 14.95
N VAL A 226 -11.42 -4.52 14.90
CA VAL A 226 -12.78 -4.57 15.49
C VAL A 226 -12.77 -4.26 16.99
N LYS A 227 -11.77 -4.77 17.72
CA LYS A 227 -11.59 -4.41 19.15
C LYS A 227 -11.27 -2.93 19.30
N LYS A 228 -10.38 -2.37 18.49
CA LYS A 228 -10.08 -0.93 18.46
C LYS A 228 -11.32 -0.10 18.15
N ALA A 229 -12.05 -0.45 17.10
CA ALA A 229 -13.26 0.20 16.66
C ALA A 229 -14.35 0.19 17.73
N SER A 230 -14.52 -0.90 18.47
CA SER A 230 -15.44 -0.96 19.62
C SER A 230 -15.02 -0.01 20.75
N ARG A 231 -13.72 0.11 21.05
CA ARG A 231 -13.20 1.00 22.11
C ARG A 231 -13.34 2.48 21.73
N GLU A 232 -13.15 2.80 20.46
CA GLU A 232 -13.10 4.17 19.92
C GLU A 232 -14.42 4.57 19.22
N ASN A 233 -15.43 3.70 19.25
CA ASN A 233 -16.74 3.88 18.59
C ASN A 233 -16.62 4.22 17.08
N LEU A 234 -15.73 3.50 16.39
CA LEU A 234 -15.50 3.62 14.95
C LEU A 234 -16.43 2.66 14.19
N ARG A 235 -16.85 3.08 13.00
CA ARG A 235 -17.75 2.32 12.10
C ARG A 235 -17.21 2.21 10.68
N CYS A 236 -15.93 2.50 10.52
CA CYS A 236 -15.25 2.43 9.24
C CYS A 236 -14.82 0.99 8.93
N GLY A 237 -14.58 0.76 7.65
CA GLY A 237 -13.96 -0.44 7.12
C GLY A 237 -12.96 -0.09 6.05
N THR A 238 -12.22 -1.10 5.59
CA THR A 238 -11.32 -0.95 4.47
C THR A 238 -11.20 -2.24 3.68
N THR A 239 -11.05 -2.11 2.37
CA THR A 239 -10.54 -3.18 1.51
C THR A 239 -9.04 -3.38 1.75
N GLY A 240 -8.47 -4.41 1.16
CA GLY A 240 -7.02 -4.54 1.13
C GLY A 240 -6.59 -5.47 0.01
N VAL A 241 -5.63 -5.03 -0.79
CA VAL A 241 -4.92 -5.88 -1.74
C VAL A 241 -3.42 -5.80 -1.43
N VAL A 242 -2.80 -6.95 -1.23
CA VAL A 242 -1.39 -7.10 -0.87
C VAL A 242 -0.69 -7.92 -1.94
N THR A 243 0.46 -7.44 -2.40
CA THR A 243 1.47 -8.23 -3.10
C THR A 243 2.68 -8.41 -2.21
N PHE A 244 3.06 -9.66 -1.99
CA PHE A 244 4.25 -10.04 -1.24
C PHE A 244 5.16 -10.87 -2.13
N LEU A 245 6.38 -10.39 -2.35
CA LEU A 245 7.40 -11.06 -3.14
C LEU A 245 8.36 -11.77 -2.19
N ARG A 246 8.70 -13.02 -2.48
CA ARG A 246 9.80 -13.76 -1.84
C ARG A 246 10.56 -14.51 -2.91
N GLY A 247 11.83 -14.13 -3.12
CA GLY A 247 12.64 -14.68 -4.19
C GLY A 247 11.95 -14.50 -5.54
N ARG A 248 11.61 -15.62 -6.20
CA ARG A 248 10.91 -15.65 -7.49
C ARG A 248 9.45 -16.06 -7.38
N THR A 249 8.81 -15.82 -6.24
CA THR A 249 7.40 -16.13 -6.02
C THR A 249 6.65 -14.87 -5.60
N LEU A 250 5.57 -14.58 -6.32
CA LEU A 250 4.60 -13.55 -5.98
C LEU A 250 3.43 -14.20 -5.23
N TYR A 251 3.17 -13.71 -4.03
CA TYR A 251 2.00 -14.02 -3.24
C TYR A 251 1.05 -12.82 -3.32
N VAL A 252 -0.21 -13.07 -3.63
CA VAL A 252 -1.26 -12.06 -3.62
C VAL A 252 -2.28 -12.45 -2.57
N ALA A 253 -2.72 -11.52 -1.74
CA ALA A 253 -3.82 -11.73 -0.81
C ALA A 253 -4.72 -10.49 -0.79
N TRP A 254 -6.03 -10.71 -0.80
CA TRP A 254 -6.98 -9.60 -0.91
C TRP A 254 -8.31 -9.85 -0.21
N LEU A 255 -8.94 -8.75 0.17
CA LEU A 255 -10.33 -8.68 0.60
C LEU A 255 -10.95 -7.36 0.13
N GLY A 256 -12.21 -7.38 -0.29
CA GLY A 256 -12.84 -6.25 -0.97
C GLY A 256 -12.52 -6.19 -2.47
N ASP A 257 -12.65 -5.00 -3.05
CA ASP A 257 -12.63 -4.74 -4.49
C ASP A 257 -11.48 -3.85 -4.98
N SER A 258 -10.51 -3.50 -4.12
CA SER A 258 -9.17 -3.11 -4.59
C SER A 258 -8.54 -4.28 -5.36
N GLN A 259 -7.86 -3.98 -6.46
CA GLN A 259 -7.35 -5.02 -7.38
C GLN A 259 -5.87 -4.87 -7.68
N VAL A 260 -5.27 -5.99 -8.05
CA VAL A 260 -3.92 -6.06 -8.63
C VAL A 260 -3.95 -6.82 -9.95
N ILE A 261 -3.18 -6.34 -10.92
CA ILE A 261 -2.84 -7.06 -12.15
C ILE A 261 -1.32 -7.22 -12.27
N LEU A 262 -0.90 -8.29 -12.95
CA LEU A 262 0.48 -8.47 -13.41
C LEU A 262 0.54 -8.18 -14.90
N VAL A 263 1.60 -7.51 -15.33
CA VAL A 263 1.92 -7.35 -16.75
C VAL A 263 3.14 -8.18 -17.07
N ARG A 264 3.01 -9.07 -18.06
CA ARG A 264 4.07 -9.96 -18.53
C ARG A 264 4.19 -9.83 -20.04
N LYS A 265 5.38 -9.44 -20.51
CA LYS A 265 5.66 -9.18 -21.94
C LYS A 265 4.61 -8.26 -22.58
N GLY A 266 4.22 -7.21 -21.85
CA GLY A 266 3.20 -6.24 -22.27
C GLY A 266 1.75 -6.74 -22.26
N GLN A 267 1.47 -7.94 -21.74
CA GLN A 267 0.12 -8.51 -21.66
C GLN A 267 -0.39 -8.55 -20.22
N VAL A 268 -1.69 -8.31 -20.04
CA VAL A 268 -2.36 -8.39 -18.74
C VAL A 268 -2.51 -9.84 -18.31
N VAL A 269 -2.15 -10.12 -17.06
CA VAL A 269 -2.40 -11.39 -16.37
C VAL A 269 -3.31 -11.12 -15.18
N GLU A 270 -4.51 -11.73 -15.21
CA GLU A 270 -5.47 -11.68 -14.10
C GLU A 270 -4.95 -12.52 -12.92
N LEU A 271 -4.74 -11.89 -11.76
CA LEU A 271 -4.24 -12.56 -10.55
C LEU A 271 -5.34 -12.86 -9.54
N MET A 272 -6.45 -12.13 -9.58
CA MET A 272 -7.45 -12.16 -8.52
C MET A 272 -8.83 -11.73 -9.03
N LYS A 273 -9.87 -12.12 -8.30
CA LYS A 273 -11.25 -11.67 -8.54
C LYS A 273 -11.75 -10.83 -7.37
N PRO A 274 -12.19 -9.58 -7.59
CA PRO A 274 -12.65 -8.70 -6.51
C PRO A 274 -13.86 -9.29 -5.77
N HIS A 275 -13.98 -8.97 -4.49
CA HIS A 275 -15.09 -9.38 -3.63
C HIS A 275 -16.29 -8.45 -3.78
N LYS A 276 -16.92 -8.48 -4.96
CA LYS A 276 -18.16 -7.75 -5.24
C LYS A 276 -19.36 -8.54 -4.72
N PRO A 277 -20.40 -7.89 -4.14
CA PRO A 277 -21.56 -8.58 -3.57
C PRO A 277 -22.32 -9.47 -4.55
N ASP A 278 -22.25 -9.23 -5.85
CA ASP A 278 -22.88 -10.05 -6.90
C ASP A 278 -22.02 -11.22 -7.39
N ARG A 279 -20.79 -11.38 -6.88
CA ARG A 279 -20.00 -12.58 -7.11
C ARG A 279 -20.76 -13.77 -6.51
N GLU A 280 -20.96 -14.83 -7.30
CA GLU A 280 -21.94 -15.87 -7.00
C GLU A 280 -21.68 -16.58 -5.64
N ASP A 281 -20.42 -16.88 -5.33
CA ASP A 281 -20.02 -17.47 -4.05
C ASP A 281 -20.23 -16.51 -2.86
N GLU A 282 -19.93 -15.22 -3.05
CA GLU A 282 -20.12 -14.19 -2.02
C GLU A 282 -21.61 -13.95 -1.75
N LYS A 283 -22.42 -13.88 -2.81
CA LYS A 283 -23.87 -13.75 -2.71
C LYS A 283 -24.48 -14.93 -1.96
N GLN A 284 -24.12 -16.16 -2.34
CA GLN A 284 -24.58 -17.37 -1.66
C GLN A 284 -24.18 -17.38 -0.17
N ARG A 285 -22.94 -16.99 0.15
CA ARG A 285 -22.46 -16.86 1.54
C ARG A 285 -23.29 -15.85 2.32
N ILE A 286 -23.56 -14.67 1.76
CA ILE A 286 -24.34 -13.61 2.41
C ILE A 286 -25.79 -14.07 2.64
N GLU A 287 -26.43 -14.68 1.65
CA GLU A 287 -27.81 -15.17 1.74
C GLU A 287 -27.94 -16.34 2.73
N ALA A 288 -26.95 -17.24 2.79
CA ALA A 288 -26.89 -18.32 3.78
C ALA A 288 -26.80 -17.81 5.24
N LEU A 289 -26.20 -16.62 5.44
CA LEU A 289 -26.17 -15.94 6.74
C LEU A 289 -27.46 -15.17 7.06
N GLY A 290 -28.45 -15.17 6.16
CA GLY A 290 -29.71 -14.43 6.29
C GLY A 290 -29.64 -12.98 5.81
N GLY A 291 -28.56 -12.60 5.13
CA GLY A 291 -28.41 -11.31 4.47
C GLY A 291 -29.05 -11.29 3.08
N CYS A 292 -28.91 -10.18 2.37
CA CYS A 292 -29.37 -10.05 0.99
C CYS A 292 -28.43 -9.16 0.17
N VAL A 293 -28.41 -9.40 -1.13
CA VAL A 293 -27.66 -8.57 -2.10
C VAL A 293 -28.66 -7.79 -2.95
N ILE A 294 -28.60 -6.46 -2.87
CA ILE A 294 -29.58 -5.56 -3.48
C ILE A 294 -28.88 -4.63 -4.47
N TRP A 295 -29.45 -4.49 -5.67
CA TRP A 295 -29.01 -3.50 -6.64
C TRP A 295 -29.56 -2.10 -6.29
N PHE A 296 -28.67 -1.16 -5.99
CA PHE A 296 -29.01 0.25 -5.80
C PHE A 296 -27.92 1.16 -6.38
N GLY A 297 -27.91 1.28 -7.71
CA GLY A 297 -26.84 1.92 -8.50
C GLY A 297 -25.59 1.05 -8.65
N THR A 298 -25.24 0.33 -7.59
CA THR A 298 -24.28 -0.79 -7.55
C THR A 298 -24.84 -1.90 -6.65
N TRP A 299 -24.27 -3.09 -6.70
CA TRP A 299 -24.64 -4.20 -5.82
C TRP A 299 -24.21 -3.92 -4.39
N ARG A 300 -25.11 -4.12 -3.43
CA ARG A 300 -24.86 -3.82 -2.02
C ARG A 300 -25.33 -4.92 -1.08
N VAL A 301 -24.52 -5.23 -0.08
CA VAL A 301 -24.88 -6.12 1.04
C VAL A 301 -25.86 -5.41 1.96
N ASN A 302 -27.04 -5.99 2.15
CA ASN A 302 -28.15 -5.44 2.94
C ASN A 302 -28.51 -3.99 2.55
N GLY A 303 -28.27 -3.62 1.28
CA GLY A 303 -28.48 -2.26 0.77
C GLY A 303 -27.50 -1.20 1.28
N SER A 304 -26.43 -1.59 2.01
CA SER A 304 -25.50 -0.66 2.65
C SER A 304 -24.13 -0.61 1.95
N LEU A 305 -23.34 -1.68 2.00
CA LEU A 305 -21.94 -1.69 1.55
C LEU A 305 -21.80 -2.32 0.16
N SER A 306 -20.95 -1.73 -0.69
CA SER A 306 -20.68 -2.21 -2.06
C SER A 306 -19.57 -3.27 -2.16
N VAL A 307 -19.03 -3.70 -1.02
CA VAL A 307 -18.06 -4.79 -0.88
C VAL A 307 -18.67 -5.94 -0.09
N SER A 308 -18.20 -7.17 -0.29
CA SER A 308 -18.65 -8.33 0.50
C SER A 308 -17.67 -8.76 1.59
N ARG A 309 -16.42 -8.26 1.56
CA ARG A 309 -15.36 -8.53 2.54
C ARG A 309 -14.58 -7.25 2.85
N ALA A 310 -14.23 -7.04 4.11
CA ALA A 310 -13.53 -5.84 4.60
C ALA A 310 -12.85 -6.11 5.96
N ILE A 311 -11.75 -5.40 6.23
CA ILE A 311 -11.28 -5.18 7.61
C ILE A 311 -12.19 -4.13 8.24
N GLY A 312 -12.63 -4.34 9.48
CA GLY A 312 -13.57 -3.45 10.16
C GLY A 312 -15.02 -3.78 9.86
N ASP A 313 -15.85 -2.76 9.63
CA ASP A 313 -17.30 -2.90 9.40
C ASP A 313 -17.99 -3.77 10.48
N SER A 314 -17.67 -3.51 11.74
CA SER A 314 -18.14 -4.32 12.88
C SER A 314 -19.66 -4.46 12.95
N GLU A 315 -20.40 -3.43 12.54
CA GLU A 315 -21.87 -3.44 12.49
C GLU A 315 -22.45 -4.31 11.36
N HIS A 316 -21.64 -4.68 10.36
CA HIS A 316 -22.05 -5.48 9.21
C HIS A 316 -21.54 -6.92 9.24
N LYS A 317 -20.74 -7.30 10.25
CA LYS A 317 -20.37 -8.69 10.49
C LYS A 317 -21.60 -9.48 10.96
N PRO A 318 -21.81 -10.74 10.52
CA PRO A 318 -20.88 -11.57 9.73
C PRO A 318 -21.05 -11.47 8.20
N TYR A 319 -21.95 -10.62 7.68
CA TYR A 319 -22.20 -10.54 6.24
C TYR A 319 -20.96 -10.03 5.49
N ILE A 320 -20.28 -9.04 6.07
CA ILE A 320 -18.95 -8.60 5.66
C ILE A 320 -17.91 -9.35 6.50
N CYS A 321 -17.21 -10.30 5.89
CA CYS A 321 -16.18 -11.08 6.59
C CYS A 321 -14.79 -10.48 6.40
N GLY A 322 -13.90 -10.72 7.36
CA GLY A 322 -12.49 -10.33 7.31
C GLY A 322 -11.57 -11.43 6.75
N ASP A 323 -12.14 -12.45 6.10
CA ASP A 323 -11.39 -13.57 5.54
C ASP A 323 -10.88 -13.20 4.13
N ALA A 324 -9.55 -13.12 3.97
CA ALA A 324 -8.90 -12.84 2.69
C ALA A 324 -8.80 -14.07 1.80
N ASP A 325 -8.98 -13.88 0.49
CA ASP A 325 -8.55 -14.84 -0.53
C ASP A 325 -7.05 -14.65 -0.82
N HIS A 326 -6.40 -15.67 -1.40
CA HIS A 326 -5.00 -15.60 -1.78
C HIS A 326 -4.70 -16.33 -3.09
N GLY A 327 -3.55 -16.01 -3.69
CA GLY A 327 -3.00 -16.67 -4.87
C GLY A 327 -1.47 -16.68 -4.84
N ILE A 328 -0.86 -17.71 -5.45
CA ILE A 328 0.59 -17.90 -5.52
C ILE A 328 0.98 -18.00 -7.00
N PHE A 329 1.93 -17.17 -7.40
CA PHE A 329 2.35 -17.01 -8.80
C PHE A 329 3.88 -17.12 -8.89
N PRO A 330 4.41 -18.21 -9.46
CA PRO A 330 5.83 -18.29 -9.80
C PRO A 330 6.21 -17.25 -10.85
N LEU A 331 7.37 -16.63 -10.65
CA LEU A 331 7.93 -15.62 -11.55
C LEU A 331 9.05 -16.21 -12.39
N ASP A 332 8.91 -16.09 -13.71
CA ASP A 332 9.87 -16.61 -14.70
C ASP A 332 10.87 -15.54 -15.17
N GLY A 333 10.72 -14.30 -14.70
CA GLY A 333 11.62 -13.19 -15.01
C GLY A 333 11.21 -12.44 -16.28
N SER A 334 10.11 -12.86 -16.93
CA SER A 334 9.50 -12.15 -18.05
C SER A 334 8.44 -11.14 -17.63
N GLU A 335 8.20 -11.02 -16.33
CA GLU A 335 7.29 -10.04 -15.76
C GLU A 335 7.85 -8.62 -15.86
N ASP A 336 7.01 -7.69 -16.32
CA ASP A 336 7.39 -6.28 -16.48
C ASP A 336 7.12 -5.50 -15.19
N TYR A 337 5.87 -5.51 -14.72
CA TYR A 337 5.42 -4.75 -13.56
C TYR A 337 4.08 -5.23 -13.01
N LEU A 338 3.78 -4.83 -11.77
CA LEU A 338 2.47 -4.98 -11.13
C LEU A 338 1.76 -3.63 -11.08
N ILE A 339 0.43 -3.61 -11.19
CA ILE A 339 -0.40 -2.43 -10.89
C ILE A 339 -1.37 -2.79 -9.77
N LEU A 340 -1.23 -2.14 -8.61
CA LEU A 340 -2.18 -2.23 -7.49
C LEU A 340 -2.98 -0.92 -7.45
N ALA A 341 -4.31 -1.00 -7.37
CA ALA A 341 -5.14 0.20 -7.23
C ALA A 341 -6.49 -0.08 -6.56
N CYS A 342 -7.10 0.98 -6.02
CA CYS A 342 -8.47 0.97 -5.49
C CYS A 342 -9.54 1.00 -6.61
N ASP A 343 -10.81 0.88 -6.23
CA ASP A 343 -11.94 0.88 -7.18
C ASP A 343 -12.06 2.23 -7.92
N GLY A 344 -11.67 3.34 -7.29
CA GLY A 344 -11.64 4.66 -7.90
C GLY A 344 -10.77 4.75 -9.16
N PHE A 345 -9.85 3.81 -9.35
CA PHE A 345 -9.17 3.60 -10.62
C PHE A 345 -9.90 2.55 -11.48
N TRP A 346 -10.06 1.33 -10.95
CA TRP A 346 -10.52 0.16 -11.72
C TRP A 346 -11.97 0.22 -12.22
N ASP A 347 -12.83 1.04 -11.61
CA ASP A 347 -14.20 1.24 -12.09
C ASP A 347 -14.28 2.10 -13.36
N THR A 348 -13.19 2.81 -13.70
CA THR A 348 -13.15 3.72 -14.86
C THR A 348 -12.12 3.37 -15.91
N VAL A 349 -11.06 2.66 -15.53
CA VAL A 349 -9.97 2.27 -16.43
C VAL A 349 -9.89 0.74 -16.48
N ASN A 350 -10.02 0.18 -17.68
CA ASN A 350 -9.85 -1.25 -17.87
C ASN A 350 -8.35 -1.65 -17.92
N PRO A 351 -8.01 -2.93 -17.64
CA PRO A 351 -6.62 -3.37 -17.58
C PRO A 351 -5.78 -3.10 -18.84
N ASP A 352 -6.33 -3.33 -20.04
CA ASP A 352 -5.61 -3.10 -21.30
C ASP A 352 -5.31 -1.61 -21.54
N GLU A 353 -6.24 -0.73 -21.17
CA GLU A 353 -6.03 0.71 -21.19
C GLU A 353 -4.95 1.14 -20.20
N ALA A 354 -4.95 0.59 -18.99
CA ALA A 354 -3.90 0.86 -18.01
C ALA A 354 -2.51 0.45 -18.57
N VAL A 355 -2.40 -0.73 -19.20
CA VAL A 355 -1.16 -1.18 -19.83
C VAL A 355 -0.71 -0.23 -20.93
N ARG A 356 -1.64 0.23 -21.79
CA ARG A 356 -1.33 1.21 -22.83
C ARG A 356 -0.79 2.51 -22.26
N VAL A 357 -1.43 3.07 -21.22
CA VAL A 357 -0.97 4.30 -20.57
C VAL A 357 0.45 4.15 -20.01
N VAL A 358 0.77 3.01 -19.39
CA VAL A 358 2.14 2.74 -18.92
C VAL A 358 3.11 2.63 -20.10
N SER A 359 2.77 1.85 -21.12
CA SER A 359 3.61 1.65 -22.31
C SER A 359 3.91 2.97 -23.04
N ASP A 360 2.88 3.77 -23.29
CA ASP A 360 3.00 5.06 -23.96
C ASP A 360 3.92 5.99 -23.16
N HIS A 361 3.74 6.07 -21.83
CA HIS A 361 4.61 6.88 -20.98
C HIS A 361 6.07 6.44 -21.02
N LEU A 362 6.34 5.14 -20.89
CA LEU A 362 7.69 4.60 -20.91
C LEU A 362 8.35 4.85 -22.28
N GLN A 363 7.61 4.69 -23.38
CA GLN A 363 8.12 4.94 -24.72
C GLN A 363 8.44 6.42 -24.95
N GLU A 364 7.55 7.32 -24.54
CA GLU A 364 7.73 8.77 -24.69
C GLU A 364 8.85 9.34 -23.81
N ASN A 365 9.12 8.71 -22.67
CA ASN A 365 10.04 9.22 -21.64
C ASN A 365 11.27 8.34 -21.43
N ALA A 366 11.68 7.60 -22.47
CA ALA A 366 12.90 6.78 -22.48
C ALA A 366 13.03 5.82 -21.26
N GLY A 367 11.93 5.20 -20.88
CA GLY A 367 11.84 4.26 -19.76
C GLY A 367 11.80 4.90 -18.37
N ASP A 368 11.53 6.21 -18.26
CA ASP A 368 11.30 6.85 -16.96
C ASP A 368 10.02 6.32 -16.30
N THR A 369 10.17 5.76 -15.10
CA THR A 369 9.06 5.18 -14.33
C THR A 369 8.35 6.23 -13.46
N THR A 370 8.98 7.37 -13.21
CA THR A 370 8.64 8.27 -12.10
C THR A 370 7.19 8.73 -12.15
N MET A 371 6.70 9.12 -13.33
CA MET A 371 5.39 9.75 -13.52
C MET A 371 4.29 8.78 -13.99
N VAL A 372 4.56 7.48 -14.03
CA VAL A 372 3.61 6.47 -14.53
C VAL A 372 2.31 6.45 -13.74
N ALA A 373 2.38 6.34 -12.41
CA ALA A 373 1.18 6.32 -11.57
C ALA A 373 0.39 7.63 -11.65
N HIS A 374 1.07 8.78 -11.80
CA HIS A 374 0.40 10.06 -12.03
C HIS A 374 -0.38 10.07 -13.35
N LYS A 375 0.17 9.48 -14.42
CA LYS A 375 -0.54 9.35 -15.71
C LYS A 375 -1.74 8.42 -15.61
N LEU A 376 -1.62 7.31 -14.89
CA LEU A 376 -2.75 6.40 -14.63
C LEU A 376 -3.88 7.09 -13.86
N VAL A 377 -3.54 7.82 -12.79
CA VAL A 377 -4.53 8.59 -12.03
C VAL A 377 -5.18 9.67 -12.90
N ALA A 378 -4.42 10.36 -13.76
CA ALA A 378 -4.99 11.32 -14.69
C ALA A 378 -5.98 10.66 -15.66
N SER A 379 -5.64 9.47 -16.19
CA SER A 379 -6.54 8.69 -17.06
C SER A 379 -7.87 8.36 -16.37
N ALA A 380 -7.85 7.92 -15.11
CA ALA A 380 -9.07 7.62 -14.36
C ALA A 380 -9.92 8.87 -14.09
N ARG A 381 -9.28 10.02 -13.81
CA ARG A 381 -10.01 11.30 -13.65
C ARG A 381 -10.67 11.72 -14.96
N ASP A 382 -9.96 11.62 -16.07
CA ASP A 382 -10.46 12.00 -17.40
C ASP A 382 -11.57 11.05 -17.86
N ALA A 383 -11.52 9.78 -17.45
CA ALA A 383 -12.57 8.78 -17.62
C ALA A 383 -13.79 9.00 -16.69
N GLY A 384 -13.75 10.00 -15.79
CA GLY A 384 -14.88 10.41 -14.98
C GLY A 384 -14.92 9.87 -13.55
N SER A 385 -13.81 9.34 -13.04
CA SER A 385 -13.73 8.89 -11.64
C SER A 385 -14.04 10.04 -10.68
N SER A 386 -14.89 9.75 -9.70
CA SER A 386 -15.26 10.68 -8.63
C SER A 386 -14.85 10.21 -7.24
N ASP A 387 -14.13 9.08 -7.17
CA ASP A 387 -13.65 8.48 -5.93
C ASP A 387 -12.25 8.95 -5.53
N ASN A 388 -11.79 8.58 -4.33
CA ASN A 388 -10.36 8.53 -4.03
C ASN A 388 -9.67 7.63 -5.06
N ILE A 389 -8.46 8.00 -5.47
CA ILE A 389 -7.73 7.23 -6.48
C ILE A 389 -6.33 7.00 -5.95
N THR A 390 -5.96 5.75 -5.76
CA THR A 390 -4.62 5.32 -5.35
C THR A 390 -4.13 4.26 -6.33
N VAL A 391 -2.96 4.50 -6.93
CA VAL A 391 -2.32 3.58 -7.89
C VAL A 391 -0.85 3.41 -7.53
N ILE A 392 -0.42 2.18 -7.29
CA ILE A 392 1.00 1.78 -7.20
C ILE A 392 1.36 0.98 -8.46
N VAL A 393 2.45 1.35 -9.11
CA VAL A 393 3.11 0.54 -10.14
C VAL A 393 4.44 0.05 -9.60
N VAL A 394 4.63 -1.27 -9.55
CA VAL A 394 5.87 -1.91 -9.07
C VAL A 394 6.57 -2.54 -10.26
N PHE A 395 7.70 -1.96 -10.69
CA PHE A 395 8.50 -2.49 -11.77
C PHE A 395 9.34 -3.66 -11.29
N LEU A 396 9.20 -4.82 -11.94
CA LEU A 396 9.91 -6.06 -11.61
C LEU A 396 11.21 -6.20 -12.41
N ARG A 397 11.37 -5.38 -13.46
CA ARG A 397 12.59 -5.22 -14.24
C ARG A 397 12.76 -3.77 -14.68
N ASP A 398 14.00 -3.36 -14.95
CA ASP A 398 14.27 -2.02 -15.45
C ASP A 398 13.69 -1.86 -16.87
N PRO A 399 12.74 -0.94 -17.13
CA PRO A 399 12.18 -0.75 -18.46
C PRO A 399 13.19 -0.35 -19.53
N ARG A 400 14.36 0.15 -19.11
CA ARG A 400 15.48 0.53 -20.00
C ARG A 400 16.39 -0.66 -20.32
N SER A 401 16.22 -1.79 -19.63
CA SER A 401 16.96 -3.01 -19.92
C SER A 401 16.42 -3.69 -21.19
N PRO A 402 17.28 -4.39 -21.96
CA PRO A 402 16.80 -5.12 -23.13
C PRO A 402 15.70 -6.13 -22.75
N PRO A 403 14.75 -6.42 -23.65
CA PRO A 403 13.74 -7.44 -23.40
C PRO A 403 14.40 -8.79 -23.09
N PRO A 404 13.80 -9.61 -22.20
CA PRO A 404 14.34 -10.92 -21.89
C PRO A 404 14.42 -11.76 -23.16
N THR A 405 15.63 -12.21 -23.53
CA THR A 405 15.82 -13.19 -24.60
C THR A 405 15.10 -14.47 -24.22
N SER A 406 14.21 -14.95 -25.09
CA SER A 406 13.57 -16.26 -24.94
C SER A 406 14.65 -17.35 -25.02
N THR A 407 15.12 -17.82 -23.86
CA THR A 407 15.92 -19.04 -23.77
C THR A 407 15.01 -20.23 -24.00
N GLU A 408 14.71 -20.53 -25.27
CA GLU A 408 14.10 -21.79 -25.69
C GLU A 408 14.88 -22.50 -26.81
N GLU A 409 16.10 -22.06 -27.17
CA GLU A 409 16.86 -22.72 -28.27
C GLU A 409 18.33 -23.07 -27.97
N GLU A 410 18.81 -22.95 -26.73
CA GLU A 410 20.20 -23.33 -26.38
C GLU A 410 20.28 -24.39 -25.27
N GLU A 411 19.48 -25.46 -25.34
CA GLU A 411 19.75 -26.71 -24.59
C GLU A 411 19.34 -27.95 -25.41
N GLU A 412 19.87 -28.10 -26.62
CA GLU A 412 20.12 -29.44 -27.19
C GLU A 412 21.48 -29.42 -27.89
N GLY A 413 22.49 -30.09 -27.31
CA GLY A 413 23.73 -30.33 -28.05
C GLY A 413 25.04 -30.53 -27.29
N VAL A 414 25.06 -30.89 -26.01
CA VAL A 414 26.27 -31.47 -25.36
C VAL A 414 25.72 -32.42 -24.29
N VAL A 415 25.91 -33.74 -24.29
CA VAL A 415 27.15 -34.53 -24.07
C VAL A 415 26.86 -35.98 -24.49
N GLU A 416 27.79 -36.67 -25.16
CA GLU A 416 28.43 -37.92 -24.69
C GLU A 416 29.21 -38.68 -25.78
N GLY A 417 30.49 -38.98 -25.48
CA GLY A 417 31.11 -40.24 -25.90
C GLY A 417 32.43 -40.17 -26.67
N GLU A 418 33.55 -39.88 -25.99
CA GLU A 418 34.86 -40.34 -26.44
C GLU A 418 35.11 -41.76 -25.88
N VAL A 419 35.18 -42.76 -26.76
CA VAL A 419 36.01 -43.97 -26.59
C VAL A 419 36.58 -44.35 -27.95
N ALA A 420 37.90 -44.59 -27.97
CA ALA A 420 38.74 -44.92 -29.11
C ALA A 420 38.37 -46.26 -29.78
N ASP A 421 38.60 -46.36 -31.10
CA ASP A 421 39.55 -47.33 -31.69
C ASP A 421 39.68 -47.16 -33.22
N GLU A 422 40.95 -46.98 -33.61
CA GLU A 422 41.72 -47.48 -34.78
C GLU A 422 41.14 -47.59 -36.22
N GLU A 423 41.86 -46.90 -37.13
CA GLU A 423 42.33 -47.28 -38.49
C GLU A 423 41.40 -48.05 -39.47
N GLU A 424 41.09 -47.44 -40.62
CA GLU A 424 41.78 -47.67 -41.91
C GLU A 424 41.04 -47.01 -43.11
N VAL A 425 41.86 -46.27 -43.88
CA VAL A 425 41.92 -46.08 -45.34
C VAL A 425 40.79 -46.64 -46.23
N ALA A 426 40.17 -45.79 -47.06
CA ALA A 426 40.03 -46.01 -48.52
C ALA A 426 39.48 -44.76 -49.25
N GLU A 427 40.00 -44.57 -50.45
CA GLU A 427 40.00 -43.42 -51.34
C GLU A 427 38.71 -43.26 -52.18
N VAL A 428 38.81 -42.30 -53.13
CA VAL A 428 38.03 -42.06 -54.36
C VAL A 428 36.99 -40.95 -54.18
N GLU A 429 37.29 -39.71 -54.58
CA GLU A 429 37.15 -39.15 -55.96
C GLU A 429 35.65 -39.22 -56.39
N GLU A 430 34.99 -38.22 -56.93
CA GLU A 430 35.38 -37.07 -57.74
C GLU A 430 34.08 -36.25 -57.99
N GLU A 431 34.24 -35.00 -58.43
CA GLU A 431 33.34 -34.30 -59.38
C GLU A 431 31.90 -33.94 -58.91
N GLU A 432 31.29 -32.82 -59.25
CA GLU A 432 31.63 -31.65 -60.06
C GLU A 432 30.46 -30.64 -59.95
N GLN A 433 30.72 -29.44 -60.47
CA GLN A 433 29.77 -28.49 -61.06
C GLN A 433 28.89 -27.68 -60.10
N GLU A 434 29.18 -26.38 -59.91
CA GLU A 434 29.03 -25.25 -60.86
C GLU A 434 27.61 -24.67 -60.84
N GLU A 435 27.56 -23.38 -60.49
CA GLU A 435 26.76 -22.27 -61.01
C GLU A 435 26.49 -21.31 -59.83
N GLU A 436 27.39 -20.37 -59.50
CA GLU A 436 27.81 -19.16 -60.21
C GLU A 436 26.75 -18.03 -60.24
N GLU A 437 27.22 -16.85 -59.83
CA GLU A 437 26.75 -15.47 -60.12
C GLU A 437 25.56 -14.88 -59.33
N GLN A 438 25.57 -13.62 -58.87
CA GLN A 438 26.52 -12.49 -58.75
C GLN A 438 25.79 -11.46 -57.84
N GLU A 439 26.42 -10.91 -56.79
CA GLU A 439 27.10 -9.59 -56.74
C GLU A 439 26.16 -8.41 -57.06
N GLU A 440 25.76 -7.60 -56.08
CA GLU A 440 26.49 -6.50 -55.42
C GLU A 440 26.34 -5.12 -56.11
N GLU A 441 26.03 -4.15 -55.24
CA GLU A 441 26.51 -2.77 -55.18
C GLU A 441 26.04 -1.69 -56.19
N ASP A 442 25.39 -0.70 -55.57
CA ASP A 442 25.86 0.68 -55.42
C ASP A 442 25.24 1.88 -56.17
N GLU A 443 24.83 2.80 -55.29
CA GLU A 443 24.94 4.27 -55.30
C GLU A 443 24.33 5.17 -56.39
N ALA A 444 23.75 6.25 -55.85
CA ALA A 444 23.95 7.66 -56.24
C ALA A 444 22.82 8.43 -56.99
N VAL A 445 22.25 9.40 -56.24
CA VAL A 445 22.32 10.86 -56.50
C VAL A 445 21.14 11.59 -57.21
N ARG A 446 20.33 12.26 -56.36
CA ARG A 446 20.12 13.74 -56.20
C ARG A 446 18.95 14.54 -56.83
N VAL A 447 18.47 15.50 -55.99
CA VAL A 447 18.08 16.94 -56.22
C VAL A 447 16.59 17.21 -56.59
N GLU A 448 15.82 18.15 -56.00
CA GLU A 448 16.07 19.30 -55.10
C GLU A 448 14.77 19.94 -54.50
N ARG A 449 14.97 20.78 -53.44
CA ARG A 449 14.26 22.01 -52.98
C ARG A 449 13.01 21.91 -52.09
N ASP A 450 12.81 22.71 -51.02
CA ASP A 450 13.48 23.92 -50.46
C ASP A 450 13.00 24.07 -48.98
N GLY A 451 13.83 24.30 -47.95
CA GLY A 451 14.23 25.62 -47.39
C GLY A 451 13.52 25.86 -46.03
N GLY A 452 14.09 26.38 -44.92
CA GLY A 452 15.38 26.96 -44.53
C GLY A 452 15.43 27.03 -42.98
N GLU A 453 16.61 26.88 -42.37
CA GLU A 453 17.42 27.92 -41.69
C GLU A 453 17.36 27.83 -40.14
N GLY A 454 18.53 27.74 -39.48
CA GLY A 454 18.60 27.85 -38.02
C GLY A 454 19.85 27.32 -37.28
N GLY A 455 21.06 27.59 -37.77
CA GLY A 455 22.37 27.63 -37.10
C GLY A 455 22.67 27.00 -35.71
N SER A 456 23.68 26.11 -35.74
CA SER A 456 25.00 26.26 -35.08
C SER A 456 25.27 25.71 -33.66
N ASN A 457 26.08 24.64 -33.65
CA ASN A 457 27.21 24.27 -32.76
C ASN A 457 26.98 24.15 -31.25
N ALA A 458 26.94 22.92 -30.71
CA ALA A 458 28.08 22.06 -30.35
C ALA A 458 28.62 22.35 -28.93
N ASP A 459 28.36 21.46 -27.98
CA ASP A 459 29.45 20.69 -27.39
C ASP A 459 28.94 19.44 -26.68
N ASN A 460 29.69 18.35 -26.88
CA ASN A 460 29.36 16.99 -26.47
C ASN A 460 30.06 16.70 -25.13
N GLY A 461 29.29 16.30 -24.11
CA GLY A 461 29.83 16.12 -22.76
C GLY A 461 28.89 15.46 -21.76
N GLY A 462 28.08 14.49 -22.19
CA GLY A 462 27.16 13.76 -21.31
C GLY A 462 27.87 12.67 -20.50
N LYS A 463 28.45 13.03 -19.34
CA LYS A 463 28.81 12.05 -18.31
C LYS A 463 27.53 11.55 -17.64
N SER A 464 27.09 10.35 -18.00
CA SER A 464 26.10 9.58 -17.23
C SER A 464 26.56 9.43 -15.79
N ARG A 465 25.96 10.19 -14.89
CA ARG A 465 25.95 9.91 -13.45
C ARG A 465 24.59 9.32 -13.14
N GLY A 466 24.55 8.03 -12.84
CA GLY A 466 23.38 7.37 -12.25
C GLY A 466 23.01 8.06 -10.94
N GLY A 467 22.00 8.92 -11.01
CA GLY A 467 21.27 9.40 -9.86
C GLY A 467 20.16 8.39 -9.56
N TRP A 468 20.02 8.04 -8.29
CA TRP A 468 18.90 7.21 -7.82
C TRP A 468 17.58 7.93 -8.11
N PRO A 469 16.54 7.23 -8.60
CA PRO A 469 15.21 7.84 -8.71
C PRO A 469 14.75 8.23 -7.30
N LEU A 470 14.29 9.48 -7.15
CA LEU A 470 13.61 9.91 -5.94
C LEU A 470 12.34 9.07 -5.81
N GLN A 471 12.31 8.18 -4.82
CA GLN A 471 11.07 7.56 -4.39
C GLN A 471 10.20 8.68 -3.83
N GLN A 472 9.23 9.13 -4.64
CA GLN A 472 8.33 10.21 -4.25
C GLN A 472 7.42 9.67 -3.15
N CYS A 473 7.68 10.12 -1.93
CA CYS A 473 6.67 10.20 -0.91
C CYS A 473 5.57 11.08 -1.50
N SER A 474 4.37 10.54 -1.68
CA SER A 474 3.20 11.38 -1.91
C SER A 474 3.23 12.50 -0.88
N ALA A 475 3.14 13.76 -1.33
CA ALA A 475 2.98 14.87 -0.42
C ALA A 475 1.91 14.49 0.63
N PRO A 476 2.14 14.75 1.93
CA PRO A 476 1.20 14.35 2.96
C PRO A 476 -0.20 14.81 2.54
N ALA A 477 -1.14 13.87 2.56
CA ALA A 477 -2.54 14.15 2.30
C ALA A 477 -2.91 15.43 3.07
N ASP A 478 -3.49 16.36 2.34
CA ASP A 478 -3.87 17.71 2.77
C ASP A 478 -4.78 17.63 4.02
N LEU A 479 -4.16 17.51 5.20
CA LEU A 479 -4.75 17.70 6.52
C LEU A 479 -4.57 19.17 6.89
N GLY A 480 -5.06 20.07 6.03
CA GLY A 480 -5.12 21.50 6.29
C GLY A 480 -6.54 21.94 6.59
N TYR A 481 -6.92 21.97 7.87
CA TYR A 481 -7.99 22.84 8.34
C TYR A 481 -7.34 24.08 8.96
N GLU A 482 -7.47 25.19 8.24
CA GLU A 482 -7.17 26.58 8.59
C GLU A 482 -5.75 26.91 9.11
N ASP A 483 -4.85 27.33 8.22
CA ASP A 483 -4.59 28.76 7.99
C ASP A 483 -3.69 28.94 6.75
N ARG A 484 -3.89 30.04 6.02
CA ARG A 484 -3.10 30.39 4.82
C ARG A 484 -1.66 30.75 5.23
N THR A 485 -0.65 30.21 4.54
CA THR A 485 0.51 30.98 4.00
C THR A 485 1.44 30.10 3.15
N ASP A 486 1.61 30.53 1.89
CA ASP A 486 2.68 30.32 0.91
C ASP A 486 3.24 28.90 0.64
N SER A 487 2.90 28.39 -0.55
CA SER A 487 3.54 27.22 -1.18
C SER A 487 5.03 27.48 -1.44
N PHE A 488 5.89 26.74 -0.74
CA PHE A 488 7.32 26.66 -1.05
C PHE A 488 7.62 25.35 -1.81
N THR A 489 7.18 25.27 -3.06
CA THR A 489 7.62 24.23 -4.01
C THR A 489 8.68 24.75 -4.98
N ASP A 490 9.46 25.75 -4.57
CA ASP A 490 10.64 26.21 -5.29
C ASP A 490 11.83 26.34 -4.33
N ARG A 491 12.64 25.29 -4.27
CA ARG A 491 14.09 25.34 -4.01
C ARG A 491 14.73 23.96 -4.17
N THR A 492 14.87 23.54 -5.43
CA THR A 492 15.98 22.68 -5.83
C THR A 492 17.26 23.52 -5.87
N SER A 493 18.15 23.31 -4.90
CA SER A 493 19.62 23.33 -5.07
C SER A 493 20.32 23.35 -3.70
N LEU A 494 20.84 22.21 -3.27
CA LEU A 494 22.05 22.21 -2.46
C LEU A 494 23.21 22.46 -3.44
N SER A 495 23.62 23.72 -3.56
CA SER A 495 24.71 24.16 -4.42
C SER A 495 26.05 23.55 -3.99
N LEU A 496 26.84 23.11 -4.98
CA LEU A 496 28.10 22.37 -4.85
C LEU A 496 29.36 23.27 -4.80
N LEU A 497 29.22 24.58 -4.58
CA LEU A 497 30.35 25.51 -4.50
C LEU A 497 30.07 26.55 -3.41
N GLY A 498 30.84 26.52 -2.33
CA GLY A 498 30.78 27.53 -1.27
C GLY A 498 31.57 28.79 -1.64
N PRO A 499 31.15 30.00 -1.22
CA PRO A 499 32.03 31.14 -1.23
C PRO A 499 32.83 31.21 0.08
N SER A 500 34.15 31.39 -0.06
CA SER A 500 35.01 31.84 1.04
C SER A 500 34.64 33.27 1.42
N LEU A 501 34.39 33.54 2.69
CA LEU A 501 34.42 34.89 3.23
C LEU A 501 34.94 34.85 4.66
N GLU A 502 36.11 35.46 4.85
CA GLU A 502 36.70 35.82 6.12
C GLU A 502 35.74 36.73 6.91
N GLY A 503 35.50 36.38 8.18
CA GLY A 503 34.69 37.19 9.08
C GLY A 503 34.94 36.80 10.53
N ARG A 504 35.87 37.52 11.18
CA ARG A 504 36.12 37.48 12.63
C ARG A 504 34.82 37.77 13.39
N ILE A 505 34.38 36.87 14.27
CA ILE A 505 33.58 37.22 15.45
C ILE A 505 34.05 36.41 16.66
N SER A 506 34.15 37.12 17.77
CA SER A 506 34.83 36.82 19.03
C SER A 506 34.21 35.67 19.84
N LEU A 507 35.07 34.82 20.40
CA LEU A 507 34.73 33.81 21.41
C LEU A 507 34.45 34.48 22.77
N THR A 508 33.24 34.30 23.30
CA THR A 508 32.97 34.46 24.73
C THR A 508 32.77 33.08 25.35
N ARG A 509 33.59 32.82 26.37
CA ARG A 509 33.74 31.55 27.09
C ARG A 509 32.69 31.50 28.20
N GLY A 510 31.66 30.65 28.03
CA GLY A 510 30.68 30.34 29.07
C GLY A 510 30.82 28.90 29.52
N SER A 511 31.31 28.70 30.74
CA SER A 511 31.48 27.39 31.38
C SER A 511 30.13 26.79 31.78
N PHE A 512 29.84 25.56 31.35
CA PHE A 512 28.90 24.67 32.03
C PHE A 512 29.62 23.34 32.29
N GLY A 513 29.78 23.02 33.57
CA GLY A 513 30.39 21.79 34.03
C GLY A 513 29.43 20.61 33.88
N LEU A 514 29.92 19.53 33.28
CA LEU A 514 29.28 18.22 33.29
C LEU A 514 29.99 17.33 34.32
N ASN A 515 29.17 16.70 35.15
CA ASN A 515 29.56 15.76 36.19
C ASN A 515 29.90 14.39 35.55
N PRO A 516 31.09 13.80 35.77
CA PRO A 516 31.43 12.51 35.19
C PRO A 516 31.32 11.41 36.24
N ASP A 517 30.20 10.69 36.28
CA ASP A 517 30.09 9.40 36.96
C ASP A 517 28.97 8.58 36.32
N LEU A 518 29.32 7.83 35.26
CA LEU A 518 28.61 6.64 34.75
C LEU A 518 29.37 6.09 33.53
N PHE A 519 30.63 5.70 33.72
CA PHE A 519 31.34 4.85 32.77
C PHE A 519 32.20 3.84 33.54
N ALA A 520 31.61 2.66 33.78
CA ALA A 520 32.35 1.45 34.09
C ALA A 520 31.49 0.22 33.80
N ALA A 521 31.64 -0.36 32.61
CA ALA A 521 31.70 -1.82 32.38
C ALA A 521 31.80 -2.13 30.87
N SER A 522 33.03 -2.12 30.38
CA SER A 522 33.68 -3.11 29.50
C SER A 522 32.88 -3.82 28.39
N HIS A 523 33.40 -3.62 27.16
CA HIS A 523 33.60 -4.63 26.12
C HIS A 523 33.66 -6.08 26.62
N ILE A 524 32.76 -6.95 26.14
CA ILE A 524 33.05 -8.32 25.69
C ILE A 524 32.08 -8.65 24.54
N PHE A 525 32.57 -8.61 23.31
CA PHE A 525 31.94 -9.28 22.16
C PHE A 525 32.19 -10.78 22.32
N ARG A 526 31.13 -11.58 22.41
CA ARG A 526 31.21 -13.03 22.19
C ARG A 526 29.92 -13.52 21.57
N GLU A 527 30.05 -14.09 20.38
CA GLU A 527 29.00 -14.88 19.71
C GLU A 527 28.31 -15.82 20.70
N ARG A 528 26.99 -15.84 20.67
CA ARG A 528 26.21 -16.90 21.29
C ARG A 528 25.16 -17.37 20.30
N ALA A 529 25.46 -18.51 19.69
CA ALA A 529 24.52 -19.33 18.95
C ALA A 529 23.27 -19.58 19.80
N LEU A 530 22.10 -19.25 19.25
CA LEU A 530 20.80 -19.60 19.83
C LEU A 530 20.66 -21.13 19.77
N ARG A 531 20.92 -21.79 20.89
CA ARG A 531 20.61 -23.21 21.09
C ARG A 531 19.09 -23.38 21.14
N ARG A 532 18.59 -24.19 20.20
CA ARG A 532 17.31 -24.91 20.26
C ARG A 532 17.04 -25.43 21.68
N ARG A 533 15.85 -25.15 22.23
CA ARG A 533 15.34 -25.91 23.37
C ARG A 533 14.73 -27.21 22.84
N SER A 534 15.43 -28.31 23.13
CA SER A 534 14.94 -29.67 23.00
C SER A 534 13.92 -29.97 24.10
N CYS A 535 12.87 -30.68 23.69
CA CYS A 535 11.89 -31.41 24.49
C CYS A 535 12.55 -32.35 25.52
N VAL A 536 11.85 -32.57 26.63
CA VAL A 536 11.94 -33.77 27.49
C VAL A 536 10.52 -34.06 28.07
N PRO A 537 10.11 -35.33 28.20
CA PRO A 537 8.72 -35.77 28.11
C PRO A 537 8.06 -36.01 29.46
N LEU A 538 6.72 -36.09 29.48
CA LEU A 538 5.97 -36.67 30.60
C LEU A 538 4.89 -37.64 30.07
N GLN A 539 5.36 -38.89 30.03
CA GLN A 539 4.72 -40.17 30.30
C GLN A 539 3.19 -40.27 30.39
N GLU A 540 2.69 -41.20 29.58
CA GLU A 540 1.32 -41.69 29.43
C GLU A 540 0.68 -42.21 30.74
N SER A 541 -0.64 -42.07 30.81
CA SER A 541 -1.51 -43.12 31.35
C SER A 541 -2.71 -43.32 30.43
N SER A 542 -2.83 -44.56 29.99
CA SER A 542 -3.82 -45.16 29.10
C SER A 542 -5.25 -45.16 29.68
N ILE A 543 -6.28 -45.06 28.84
CA ILE A 543 -7.30 -46.11 28.58
C ILE A 543 -8.48 -45.56 27.73
N SER A 544 -8.69 -46.24 26.60
CA SER A 544 -9.91 -46.54 25.81
C SER A 544 -10.88 -45.45 25.30
N SER A 545 -10.90 -45.33 23.96
CA SER A 545 -12.05 -45.42 23.04
C SER A 545 -13.47 -45.22 23.58
N PHE A 546 -14.27 -44.35 22.96
CA PHE A 546 -15.60 -44.65 22.40
C PHE A 546 -16.14 -43.43 21.61
N THR A 547 -17.10 -43.73 20.73
CA THR A 547 -17.64 -43.01 19.55
C THR A 547 -18.50 -41.76 19.81
N ASP A 548 -18.60 -40.92 18.76
CA ASP A 548 -19.63 -39.90 18.38
C ASP A 548 -21.10 -40.22 18.79
N PRO A 549 -22.10 -39.33 18.56
CA PRO A 549 -22.25 -37.88 18.81
C PRO A 549 -23.57 -37.62 19.60
N LEU A 550 -24.00 -36.36 19.85
CA LEU A 550 -25.41 -35.89 19.79
C LEU A 550 -25.69 -34.57 20.54
N TRP A 551 -26.39 -33.70 19.81
CA TRP A 551 -27.16 -32.51 20.19
C TRP A 551 -28.22 -32.80 21.27
N PRO A 552 -28.70 -31.78 22.01
CA PRO A 552 -30.15 -31.74 22.21
C PRO A 552 -30.78 -30.35 22.00
N HIS A 553 -31.84 -30.37 21.21
CA HIS A 553 -32.93 -29.42 21.22
C HIS A 553 -33.67 -29.54 22.55
N THR A 554 -34.12 -28.43 23.13
CA THR A 554 -35.36 -28.44 23.92
C THR A 554 -36.12 -27.13 23.71
N ALA A 555 -37.43 -27.31 23.63
CA ALA A 555 -38.41 -26.45 22.99
C ALA A 555 -39.02 -25.38 23.91
N MET A 556 -39.76 -24.50 23.24
CA MET A 556 -40.62 -23.41 23.72
C MET A 556 -41.53 -23.75 24.90
N LEU A 557 -41.81 -22.73 25.73
CA LEU A 557 -43.11 -22.56 26.38
C LEU A 557 -43.48 -21.06 26.44
N LEU A 558 -44.68 -20.77 25.91
CA LEU A 558 -45.37 -19.48 25.90
C LEU A 558 -45.94 -19.14 27.29
N GLY A 559 -45.91 -17.86 27.66
CA GLY A 559 -46.66 -17.30 28.79
C GLY A 559 -46.81 -15.78 28.67
N GLN A 560 -48.04 -15.31 28.52
CA GLN A 560 -48.43 -13.93 28.24
C GLN A 560 -48.33 -12.96 29.44
N ALA A 561 -47.97 -11.71 29.11
CA ALA A 561 -48.45 -10.42 29.64
C ALA A 561 -48.32 -10.07 31.14
N VAL A 562 -47.76 -8.88 31.43
CA VAL A 562 -48.46 -7.73 32.05
C VAL A 562 -47.59 -6.46 31.96
N ARG A 563 -48.22 -5.37 31.50
CA ARG A 563 -47.70 -3.99 31.45
C ARG A 563 -47.45 -3.44 32.86
N ARG A 564 -46.34 -2.72 33.07
CA ARG A 564 -46.30 -1.55 33.98
C ARG A 564 -45.43 -0.43 33.42
N SER A 565 -46.12 0.67 33.15
CA SER A 565 -45.61 2.01 32.82
C SER A 565 -45.07 2.68 34.10
N ARG A 566 -43.95 3.41 34.00
CA ARG A 566 -43.61 4.50 34.93
C ARG A 566 -43.23 5.74 34.13
N LYS A 567 -44.15 6.72 34.17
CA LYS A 567 -43.92 8.14 33.91
C LYS A 567 -43.10 8.72 35.06
N LEU A 568 -42.21 9.67 34.76
CA LEU A 568 -41.84 10.76 35.67
C LEU A 568 -41.41 12.01 34.87
N GLY A 569 -42.32 12.99 34.82
CA GLY A 569 -42.07 14.35 35.30
C GLY A 569 -41.17 15.29 34.49
N TYR A 570 -41.80 16.13 33.67
CA TYR A 570 -41.30 17.42 33.19
C TYR A 570 -41.03 18.41 34.35
N GLY A 571 -39.93 19.17 34.23
CA GLY A 571 -39.68 20.41 34.97
C GLY A 571 -39.28 21.53 34.00
N SER A 572 -40.13 22.55 33.89
CA SER A 572 -40.05 23.69 32.97
C SER A 572 -39.26 24.86 33.54
N ARG A 573 -38.41 25.53 32.74
CA ARG A 573 -38.17 26.99 32.84
C ARG A 573 -37.97 27.66 31.46
N ARG A 574 -38.92 28.55 31.19
CA ARG A 574 -39.03 29.73 30.29
C ARG A 574 -37.74 30.60 30.23
N TRP A 575 -37.44 31.49 29.27
CA TRP A 575 -38.15 32.24 28.20
C TRP A 575 -37.10 32.92 27.29
N GLY A 576 -37.48 33.31 26.05
CA GLY A 576 -36.77 34.38 25.33
C GLY A 576 -36.88 34.37 23.79
N ARG A 577 -38.05 34.72 23.23
CA ARG A 577 -38.21 35.07 21.81
C ARG A 577 -37.66 36.48 21.55
N ARG A 578 -36.97 36.70 20.42
CA ARG A 578 -37.07 37.94 19.62
C ARG A 578 -36.97 37.63 18.12
N LEU A 579 -38.06 37.90 17.43
CA LEU A 579 -38.13 38.21 15.99
C LEU A 579 -38.47 39.71 15.92
N PRO A 580 -37.97 40.47 14.94
CA PRO A 580 -38.64 41.67 14.47
C PRO A 580 -39.58 41.32 13.31
N SER A 581 -40.71 42.03 13.28
CA SER A 581 -41.74 42.00 12.25
C SER A 581 -41.79 43.36 11.53
N ARG A 582 -42.52 43.38 10.38
CA ARG A 582 -43.18 44.50 9.65
C ARG A 582 -42.40 45.11 8.46
N SER A 583 -43.00 45.42 7.29
CA SER A 583 -44.41 45.48 6.82
C SER A 583 -44.53 45.40 5.28
N ARG A 584 -45.74 45.06 4.80
CA ARG A 584 -46.29 45.16 3.43
C ARG A 584 -46.39 46.59 2.89
N GLU A 585 -46.41 46.75 1.56
CA GLU A 585 -47.52 47.40 0.81
C GLU A 585 -47.49 47.07 -0.69
N LEU A 586 -48.66 47.22 -1.34
CA LEU A 586 -49.12 46.58 -2.58
C LEU A 586 -49.96 47.64 -3.33
N LEU A 587 -49.80 47.83 -4.66
CA LEU A 587 -50.89 48.16 -5.62
C LEU A 587 -50.39 48.54 -7.04
N GLY A 588 -50.78 47.72 -8.03
CA GLY A 588 -51.47 48.10 -9.28
C GLY A 588 -50.72 48.80 -10.43
N LEU A 589 -50.65 48.15 -11.61
CA LEU A 589 -51.43 48.46 -12.82
C LEU A 589 -50.91 47.69 -14.08
N LEU A 590 -51.84 47.10 -14.83
CA LEU A 590 -51.72 46.50 -16.19
C LEU A 590 -51.65 47.63 -17.27
N PRO A 591 -51.26 47.41 -18.57
CA PRO A 591 -51.93 46.45 -19.47
C PRO A 591 -51.17 45.83 -20.70
N SER A 592 -51.88 44.87 -21.32
CA SER A 592 -51.97 44.53 -22.77
C SER A 592 -50.86 43.77 -23.52
N GLY A 593 -51.20 42.56 -24.02
CA GLY A 593 -50.53 41.84 -25.12
C GLY A 593 -50.87 42.41 -26.51
N PRO A 594 -50.56 41.73 -27.65
CA PRO A 594 -51.24 40.47 -27.99
C PRO A 594 -50.51 39.42 -28.91
N LEU A 595 -51.05 38.19 -28.86
CA LEU A 595 -51.41 37.23 -29.93
C LEU A 595 -50.43 36.22 -30.61
N LEU A 596 -50.98 35.00 -30.73
CA LEU A 596 -50.58 33.71 -31.33
C LEU A 596 -50.57 33.72 -32.89
N PRO A 597 -50.22 32.59 -33.55
CA PRO A 597 -51.27 31.65 -33.99
C PRO A 597 -50.92 30.14 -33.83
N HIS A 598 -51.85 29.30 -34.30
CA HIS A 598 -52.38 28.09 -33.67
C HIS A 598 -52.40 26.87 -34.64
N MET A 599 -52.19 25.67 -34.08
CA MET A 599 -52.61 24.30 -34.48
C MET A 599 -52.44 23.69 -35.88
N GLN A 600 -52.08 22.39 -35.84
CA GLN A 600 -52.92 21.31 -36.39
C GLN A 600 -52.75 19.98 -35.62
N ARG A 601 -53.88 19.32 -35.31
CA ARG A 601 -54.01 17.94 -34.81
C ARG A 601 -54.13 16.98 -35.99
N TYR A 602 -53.59 15.77 -35.88
CA TYR A 602 -54.17 14.55 -36.46
C TYR A 602 -53.89 13.33 -35.56
N SER A 603 -54.86 12.44 -35.47
CA SER A 603 -54.90 11.23 -34.65
C SER A 603 -54.76 9.96 -35.50
N ASN A 604 -54.39 8.87 -34.80
CA ASN A 604 -54.60 7.45 -35.11
C ASN A 604 -53.80 6.77 -36.24
N ARG A 605 -52.93 5.83 -35.84
CA ARG A 605 -52.99 4.44 -36.30
C ARG A 605 -52.36 3.48 -35.27
N LYS A 606 -53.12 2.42 -34.97
CA LYS A 606 -52.72 1.24 -34.17
C LYS A 606 -51.67 0.41 -34.90
N SER A 607 -50.83 -0.31 -34.14
CA SER A 607 -50.33 -1.64 -34.50
C SER A 607 -49.98 -2.37 -33.19
N GLU A 608 -50.52 -3.58 -33.06
CA GLU A 608 -50.52 -4.46 -31.89
C GLU A 608 -49.50 -5.58 -32.09
N VAL A 609 -48.92 -6.04 -30.96
CA VAL A 609 -48.52 -7.43 -30.63
C VAL A 609 -47.23 -8.02 -31.23
N ALA A 610 -46.30 -8.40 -30.32
CA ALA A 610 -45.88 -9.80 -30.13
C ALA A 610 -45.13 -9.98 -28.78
N VAL A 611 -45.73 -10.74 -27.86
CA VAL A 611 -45.10 -11.30 -26.65
C VAL A 611 -45.05 -12.82 -26.85
N PRO A 612 -43.93 -13.52 -26.61
CA PRO A 612 -43.87 -14.96 -26.76
C PRO A 612 -44.43 -15.68 -25.52
N GLN A 613 -45.41 -16.56 -25.73
CA GLN A 613 -45.86 -17.56 -24.75
C GLN A 613 -45.16 -18.90 -25.00
N LEU A 614 -44.66 -19.50 -23.92
CA LEU A 614 -44.22 -20.90 -23.82
C LEU A 614 -45.44 -21.84 -23.72
N PRO A 615 -45.40 -23.04 -24.31
CA PRO A 615 -46.48 -24.01 -24.16
C PRO A 615 -46.28 -24.91 -22.93
N HIS A 616 -47.33 -25.02 -22.12
CA HIS A 616 -47.58 -26.14 -21.21
C HIS A 616 -48.79 -26.92 -21.74
N ASP A 617 -48.62 -28.23 -21.95
CA ASP A 617 -49.61 -29.32 -21.87
C ASP A 617 -48.90 -30.60 -22.39
N ALA A 618 -49.08 -31.82 -21.89
CA ALA A 618 -49.88 -32.36 -20.78
C ALA A 618 -49.48 -33.84 -20.54
N THR A 619 -49.95 -34.38 -19.41
CA THR A 619 -50.27 -35.81 -19.08
C THR A 619 -49.09 -36.80 -18.94
N ILE A 620 -48.99 -37.60 -17.87
CA ILE A 620 -50.01 -38.37 -17.09
C ILE A 620 -49.79 -38.22 -15.58
#